data_AF-A0A7V8AGF5-F1
#
_entry.id   AF-A0A7V8AGF5-F1
#
_cell.length_a   1.000
_cell.length_b   1.000
_cell.length_c   1.000
_cell.angle_alpha   90.00
_cell.angle_beta   90.00
_cell.angle_gamma   90.00
#
_symmetry.space_group_name_H-M   'P 1'
#
loop_
_entity.id
_entity.type
_entity.pdbx_description
1 polymer ?
#
loop_
_entity_poly.entity_id
_entity_poly.type
_entity_poly.pdbx_seq_one_letter_code
_entity_poly.pdbx_strand_id
1 'polypeptide(L)'
;MVGAIVITIVATAGMTSTTYVQFIKGAMLVVFSLVVTVAVLYRGLSTQPDQGGRVPFYEYRTLGAIEAKGRLYTEDKAYKVAGSQAVKGETYVKLEKGGVETWWLRSDKDGKVYLKETQYEAKKADGSSIVNGLPASKDNILRQNGGLESIKGKSGPEADTGPVGPFEFLSILGDPETGINTWKIVKLSDGEDKVTVYAPSVKPGNKMMRPGLKFKVEGTPLQKLDFLSLMLALFLGTAALPHILIRYYTVPSPACARKSTIVAIAAIGFFYVLTMYMGLGAVVNAVLNPVTDNMSAPLLARSFGTFLFAIISAVAFATVLGTVSGLIIAASGAVAHDLMDRYLQLGYNEKQKVRAGKIAAFVVGIIAIILGIIFQGMNVSFLVGLAFAVAASANLPSIVMILFWKKTTARGIAASIVTGMVAAIGIIMFSPSMYDKFGLDPATAPFPLDNPGIVSIPLSFIVLVVVSLFTQKKEQAAV
;
A
#
# COMPACT_ATOMS: atom_id res chain seq x y z
N MET A 1 22.42 3.49 -1.75
CA MET A 1 23.04 2.30 -1.12
C MET A 1 22.36 0.99 -1.49
N VAL A 2 21.08 0.78 -1.15
CA VAL A 2 20.34 -0.49 -1.40
C VAL A 2 20.31 -0.87 -2.89
N GLY A 3 19.99 0.07 -3.78
CA GLY A 3 19.95 -0.19 -5.23
C GLY A 3 21.30 -0.63 -5.80
N ALA A 4 22.40 -0.06 -5.32
CA ALA A 4 23.75 -0.47 -5.73
C ALA A 4 24.07 -1.90 -5.28
N ILE A 5 23.70 -2.27 -4.05
CA ILE A 5 23.87 -3.63 -3.53
C ILE A 5 23.09 -4.64 -4.39
N VAL A 6 21.83 -4.34 -4.74
CA VAL A 6 21.01 -5.20 -5.62
C VAL A 6 21.68 -5.39 -6.97
N ILE A 7 22.09 -4.30 -7.62
CA ILE A 7 22.71 -4.35 -8.94
C ILE A 7 24.00 -5.18 -8.90
N THR A 8 24.82 -5.01 -7.86
CA THR A 8 26.05 -5.80 -7.67
C THR A 8 25.74 -7.28 -7.44
N ILE A 9 24.75 -7.62 -6.63
CA ILE A 9 24.32 -9.02 -6.42
C ILE A 9 23.85 -9.62 -7.74
N VAL A 10 23.01 -8.92 -8.50
CA VAL A 10 22.52 -9.41 -9.80
C VAL A 10 23.66 -9.59 -10.81
N ALA A 11 24.64 -8.68 -10.84
CA ALA A 11 25.76 -8.76 -11.76
C ALA A 11 26.77 -9.87 -11.42
N THR A 12 26.83 -10.29 -10.15
CA THR A 12 27.84 -11.22 -9.62
C THR A 12 27.30 -12.60 -9.23
N ALA A 13 26.06 -12.71 -8.75
CA ALA A 13 25.46 -13.94 -8.26
C ALA A 13 24.65 -14.67 -9.36
N GLY A 14 24.91 -15.96 -9.54
CA GLY A 14 24.15 -16.84 -10.45
C GLY A 14 22.75 -17.22 -9.94
N MET A 15 21.87 -17.66 -10.85
CA MET A 15 20.44 -17.89 -10.57
C MET A 15 20.13 -18.97 -9.51
N THR A 16 20.96 -20.02 -9.37
CA THR A 16 20.67 -21.19 -8.52
C THR A 16 20.71 -20.91 -7.02
N SER A 17 21.62 -20.06 -6.54
CA SER A 17 21.69 -19.67 -5.12
C SER A 17 20.45 -18.89 -4.67
N THR A 18 19.81 -18.18 -5.61
CA THR A 18 18.68 -17.29 -5.28
C THR A 18 17.40 -18.04 -4.90
N THR A 19 17.20 -19.28 -5.38
CA THR A 19 15.96 -20.05 -5.16
C THR A 19 15.81 -20.52 -3.70
N TYR A 20 16.83 -21.19 -3.15
CA TYR A 20 16.80 -21.63 -1.75
C TYR A 20 16.72 -20.45 -0.78
N VAL A 21 17.44 -19.38 -1.09
CA VAL A 21 17.41 -18.14 -0.32
C VAL A 21 16.02 -17.50 -0.35
N GLN A 22 15.32 -17.50 -1.50
CA GLN A 22 13.94 -17.02 -1.58
C GLN A 22 12.98 -17.89 -0.76
N PHE A 23 13.13 -19.21 -0.79
CA PHE A 23 12.30 -20.12 0.00
C PHE A 23 12.47 -19.88 1.51
N ILE A 24 13.72 -19.81 1.98
CA ILE A 24 14.05 -19.55 3.39
C ILE A 24 13.46 -18.21 3.84
N LYS A 25 13.64 -17.15 3.05
CA LYS A 25 13.09 -15.82 3.38
C LYS A 25 11.57 -15.82 3.44
N GLY A 26 10.91 -16.47 2.47
CA GLY A 26 9.46 -16.62 2.47
C GLY A 26 8.96 -17.37 3.70
N ALA A 27 9.61 -18.49 4.06
CA ALA A 27 9.29 -19.26 5.26
C ALA A 27 9.50 -18.43 6.53
N MET A 28 10.64 -17.74 6.67
CA MET A 28 10.91 -16.85 7.78
C MET A 28 9.84 -15.76 7.92
N LEU A 29 9.41 -15.15 6.81
CA LEU A 29 8.37 -14.13 6.84
C LEU A 29 7.06 -14.68 7.41
N VAL A 30 6.63 -15.87 6.98
CA VAL A 30 5.42 -16.53 7.51
C VAL A 30 5.58 -16.86 8.99
N VAL A 31 6.71 -17.46 9.38
CA VAL A 31 6.99 -17.86 10.77
C VAL A 31 7.00 -16.64 11.70
N PHE A 32 7.73 -15.57 11.37
CA PHE A 32 7.80 -14.40 12.23
C PHE A 32 6.50 -13.58 12.24
N SER A 33 5.74 -13.60 11.14
CA SER A 33 4.39 -13.03 11.13
C SER A 33 3.45 -13.80 12.05
N LEU A 34 3.56 -15.14 12.08
CA LEU A 34 2.82 -15.98 13.02
C LEU A 34 3.21 -15.68 14.46
N VAL A 35 4.51 -15.55 14.75
CA VAL A 35 5.01 -15.18 16.09
C VAL A 35 4.44 -13.84 16.53
N VAL A 36 4.45 -12.82 15.67
CA VAL A 36 3.87 -11.50 16.00
C VAL A 36 2.36 -11.59 16.20
N THR A 37 1.64 -12.32 15.35
CA THR A 37 0.19 -12.52 15.50
C THR A 37 -0.14 -13.20 16.83
N VAL A 38 0.59 -14.27 17.20
CA VAL A 38 0.42 -14.94 18.49
C VAL A 38 0.75 -14.00 19.64
N ALA A 39 1.79 -13.18 19.53
CA ALA A 39 2.15 -12.20 20.56
C ALA A 39 1.06 -11.12 20.73
N VAL A 40 0.42 -10.68 19.64
CA VAL A 40 -0.73 -9.76 19.68
C VAL A 40 -1.91 -10.38 20.43
N LEU A 41 -2.27 -11.62 20.07
CA LEU A 41 -3.38 -12.33 20.70
C LEU A 41 -3.10 -12.62 22.19
N TYR A 42 -1.85 -12.94 22.52
CA TYR A 42 -1.42 -13.20 23.90
C TYR A 42 -1.38 -11.92 24.76
N ARG A 43 -0.99 -10.78 24.19
CA ARG A 43 -1.02 -9.49 24.90
C ARG A 43 -2.45 -9.04 25.20
N GLY A 44 -3.40 -9.34 24.33
CA GLY A 44 -4.78 -8.91 24.50
C GLY A 44 -5.05 -7.49 24.01
N LEU A 45 -6.19 -6.96 24.44
CA LEU A 45 -6.68 -5.62 24.13
C LEU A 45 -6.69 -4.77 25.39
N SER A 46 -6.17 -3.55 25.29
CA SER A 46 -6.18 -2.55 26.35
C SER A 46 -6.44 -1.17 25.76
N THR A 47 -7.03 -0.29 26.56
CA THR A 47 -7.24 1.12 26.19
C THR A 47 -5.98 1.97 26.39
N GLN A 48 -5.00 1.46 27.15
CA GLN A 48 -3.72 2.12 27.43
C GLN A 48 -2.54 1.18 27.11
N PRO A 49 -2.27 0.88 25.83
CA PRO A 49 -1.17 -0.01 25.44
C PRO A 49 0.19 0.66 25.75
N ASP A 50 0.92 0.14 26.74
CA ASP A 50 2.20 0.69 27.24
C ASP A 50 3.46 -0.01 26.65
N GLN A 51 3.25 -0.86 25.63
CA GLN A 51 4.29 -1.67 24.99
C GLN A 51 5.10 -2.53 25.98
N GLY A 52 4.47 -2.98 27.08
CA GLY A 52 5.14 -3.73 28.15
C GLY A 52 6.08 -2.85 28.97
N GLY A 53 5.62 -1.64 29.32
CA GLY A 53 6.35 -0.64 30.10
C GLY A 53 7.51 0.07 29.39
N ARG A 54 7.77 -0.22 28.11
CA ARG A 54 8.94 0.36 27.39
C ARG A 54 8.67 1.75 26.82
N VAL A 55 7.44 2.01 26.42
CA VAL A 55 7.02 3.28 25.83
C VAL A 55 5.71 3.67 26.49
N PRO A 56 5.70 4.70 27.35
CA PRO A 56 4.47 5.15 27.99
C PRO A 56 3.40 5.50 26.95
N PHE A 57 2.17 5.07 27.20
CA PHE A 57 1.04 5.45 26.38
C PHE A 57 0.79 6.96 26.51
N TYR A 58 0.67 7.66 25.38
CA TYR A 58 0.37 9.09 25.37
C TYR A 58 -1.14 9.30 25.32
N GLU A 59 -1.70 9.85 26.38
CA GLU A 59 -3.10 10.26 26.41
C GLU A 59 -3.28 11.65 25.80
N TYR A 60 -4.05 11.70 24.71
CA TYR A 60 -4.41 12.97 24.09
C TYR A 60 -5.29 13.80 25.00
N ARG A 61 -4.96 15.08 25.11
CA ARG A 61 -5.70 15.99 25.98
C ARG A 61 -7.01 16.44 25.33
N THR A 62 -8.02 16.62 26.17
CA THR A 62 -9.26 17.31 25.82
C THR A 62 -9.43 18.49 26.75
N LEU A 63 -9.57 19.69 26.19
CA LEU A 63 -9.77 20.93 26.95
C LEU A 63 -11.23 21.37 26.83
N GLY A 64 -11.84 21.81 27.93
CA GLY A 64 -13.11 22.54 27.87
C GLY A 64 -12.88 23.92 27.26
N ALA A 65 -13.86 24.37 26.47
CA ALA A 65 -13.86 25.70 25.89
C ALA A 65 -15.23 26.37 26.06
N ILE A 66 -15.21 27.68 26.25
CA ILE A 66 -16.39 28.52 26.42
C ILE A 66 -16.42 29.51 25.26
N GLU A 67 -17.56 29.56 24.57
CA GLU A 67 -17.79 30.53 23.50
C GLU A 67 -18.55 31.73 24.07
N ALA A 68 -17.92 32.90 24.07
CA ALA A 68 -18.51 34.14 24.56
C ALA A 68 -18.32 35.26 23.54
N LYS A 69 -19.43 35.89 23.13
CA LYS A 69 -19.44 37.01 22.15
C LYS A 69 -18.74 36.66 20.82
N GLY A 70 -18.91 35.43 20.33
CA GLY A 70 -18.32 34.96 19.07
C GLY A 70 -16.81 34.71 19.12
N ARG A 71 -16.20 34.70 20.33
CA ARG A 71 -14.81 34.30 20.54
C ARG A 71 -14.74 33.07 21.44
N LEU A 72 -13.86 32.15 21.09
CA LEU A 72 -13.61 30.94 21.85
C LEU A 72 -12.55 31.23 22.93
N TYR A 73 -12.81 30.78 24.15
CA TYR A 73 -11.88 30.84 25.27
C TYR A 73 -11.66 29.43 25.81
N THR A 74 -10.44 29.09 26.18
CA THR A 74 -10.12 27.83 26.85
C THR A 74 -10.40 27.98 28.34
N GLU A 75 -10.92 26.91 28.98
CA GLU A 75 -11.07 26.89 30.44
C GLU A 75 -9.71 26.92 31.15
N ASP A 76 -8.68 26.31 30.55
CA ASP A 76 -7.30 26.45 30.98
C ASP A 76 -6.70 27.76 30.46
N LYS A 77 -6.45 28.70 31.39
CA LYS A 77 -5.88 30.03 31.12
C LYS A 77 -4.44 29.97 30.59
N ALA A 78 -3.76 28.82 30.68
CA ALA A 78 -2.43 28.64 30.12
C ALA A 78 -2.44 28.61 28.58
N TYR A 79 -3.58 28.29 27.96
CA TYR A 79 -3.76 28.31 26.51
C TYR A 79 -4.46 29.59 26.09
N LYS A 80 -3.97 30.21 25.00
CA LYS A 80 -4.60 31.37 24.37
C LYS A 80 -5.02 31.01 22.96
N VAL A 81 -6.22 31.39 22.56
CA VAL A 81 -6.68 31.17 21.18
C VAL A 81 -6.01 32.20 20.26
N ALA A 82 -5.17 31.72 19.35
CA ALA A 82 -4.44 32.53 18.37
C ALA A 82 -5.21 32.67 17.05
N GLY A 83 -6.02 31.68 16.68
CA GLY A 83 -6.83 31.70 15.46
C GLY A 83 -7.71 30.47 15.28
N SER A 84 -8.52 30.45 14.23
CA SER A 84 -9.29 29.26 13.84
C SER A 84 -9.47 29.19 12.33
N GLN A 85 -9.61 27.97 11.82
CA GLN A 85 -9.85 27.70 10.41
C GLN A 85 -10.88 26.58 10.26
N ALA A 86 -11.93 26.83 9.46
CA ALA A 86 -12.94 25.83 9.14
C ALA A 86 -12.56 25.12 7.83
N VAL A 87 -12.39 23.80 7.88
CA VAL A 87 -12.06 22.98 6.71
C VAL A 87 -12.96 21.77 6.68
N LYS A 88 -13.64 21.56 5.54
CA LYS A 88 -14.57 20.42 5.32
C LYS A 88 -15.66 20.28 6.40
N GLY A 89 -16.14 21.39 6.95
CA GLY A 89 -17.19 21.41 7.97
C GLY A 89 -16.70 21.15 9.41
N GLU A 90 -15.39 20.98 9.62
CA GLU A 90 -14.78 20.90 10.95
C GLU A 90 -14.00 22.18 11.25
N THR A 91 -13.99 22.60 12.52
CA THR A 91 -13.26 23.81 12.96
C THR A 91 -11.99 23.41 13.69
N TYR A 92 -10.86 23.90 13.18
CA TYR A 92 -9.55 23.74 13.77
C TYR A 92 -9.16 25.04 14.47
N VAL A 93 -8.71 24.96 15.71
CA VAL A 93 -8.39 26.12 16.56
C VAL A 93 -6.90 26.09 16.89
N LYS A 94 -6.22 27.20 16.62
CA LYS A 94 -4.81 27.39 16.95
C LYS A 94 -4.71 27.92 18.37
N LEU A 95 -4.04 27.18 19.24
CA LEU A 95 -3.78 27.53 20.63
C LEU A 95 -2.30 27.80 20.85
N GLU A 96 -1.99 28.88 21.56
CA GLU A 96 -0.64 29.23 22.00
C GLU A 96 -0.50 28.94 23.50
N LYS A 97 0.59 28.26 23.88
CA LYS A 97 1.00 28.07 25.28
C LYS A 97 2.50 28.25 25.41
N GLY A 98 2.92 29.27 26.16
CA GLY A 98 4.34 29.53 26.44
C GLY A 98 5.20 29.73 25.18
N GLY A 99 4.65 30.39 24.15
CA GLY A 99 5.33 30.61 22.87
C GLY A 99 5.29 29.43 21.89
N VAL A 100 4.63 28.32 22.23
CA VAL A 100 4.42 27.17 21.35
C VAL A 100 2.99 27.17 20.82
N GLU A 101 2.85 27.14 19.50
CA GLU A 101 1.56 27.12 18.82
C GLU A 101 1.17 25.70 18.41
N THR A 102 -0.06 25.31 18.74
CA THR A 102 -0.61 23.97 18.50
C THR A 102 -1.99 24.02 17.90
N TRP A 103 -2.32 23.07 17.02
CA TRP A 103 -3.64 22.96 16.43
C TRP A 103 -4.52 21.98 17.22
N TRP A 104 -5.78 22.34 17.39
CA TRP A 104 -6.76 21.58 18.16
C TRP A 104 -8.06 21.44 17.37
N LEU A 105 -8.74 20.30 17.49
CA LEU A 105 -10.01 20.05 16.83
C LEU A 105 -11.15 20.49 17.75
N ARG A 106 -12.02 21.39 17.28
CA ARG A 106 -13.28 21.70 17.96
C ARG A 106 -14.23 20.50 17.87
N SER A 107 -14.76 20.10 19.00
CA SER A 107 -15.72 19.01 19.15
C SER A 107 -16.83 19.48 20.08
N ASP A 108 -18.03 19.66 19.56
CA ASP A 108 -19.21 20.01 20.34
C ASP A 108 -19.89 18.70 20.81
N LYS A 109 -20.02 18.50 22.12
CA LYS A 109 -20.67 17.31 22.71
C LYS A 109 -21.56 17.74 23.87
N ASP A 110 -22.82 17.30 23.87
CA ASP A 110 -23.79 17.56 24.93
C ASP A 110 -23.98 19.06 25.27
N GLY A 111 -23.93 19.92 24.24
CA GLY A 111 -24.05 21.38 24.39
C GLY A 111 -22.81 22.07 24.97
N LYS A 112 -21.71 21.35 25.21
CA LYS A 112 -20.42 21.89 25.63
C LYS A 112 -19.41 21.82 24.49
N VAL A 113 -18.53 22.83 24.45
CA VAL A 113 -17.46 22.89 23.45
C VAL A 113 -16.20 22.30 24.04
N TYR A 114 -15.61 21.34 23.34
CA TYR A 114 -14.34 20.74 23.70
C TYR A 114 -13.32 20.98 22.58
N LEU A 115 -12.05 21.10 22.96
CA LEU A 115 -10.92 21.11 22.05
C LEU A 115 -10.13 19.83 22.27
N LYS A 116 -10.03 19.01 21.23
CA LYS A 116 -9.24 17.76 21.23
C LYS A 116 -7.85 18.03 20.68
N GLU A 117 -6.83 17.57 21.40
CA GLU A 117 -5.43 17.71 20.98
C GLU A 117 -5.24 17.03 19.62
N THR A 118 -4.60 17.73 18.69
CA THR A 118 -4.17 17.14 17.42
C THR A 118 -2.66 17.14 17.34
N GLN A 119 -2.13 16.43 16.35
CA GLN A 119 -0.73 16.59 15.98
C GLN A 119 -0.64 17.22 14.60
N TYR A 120 0.45 17.92 14.32
CA TYR A 120 0.64 18.51 12.99
C TYR A 120 2.10 18.57 12.59
N GLU A 121 2.31 18.57 11.28
CA GLU A 121 3.57 18.94 10.65
C GLU A 121 3.33 20.18 9.78
N ALA A 122 4.12 21.23 9.97
CA ALA A 122 4.11 22.42 9.13
C ALA A 122 5.42 22.53 8.36
N LYS A 123 5.32 22.77 7.05
CA LYS A 123 6.47 23.11 6.21
C LYS A 123 6.51 24.61 6.01
N LYS A 124 7.59 25.22 6.46
CA LYS A 124 7.86 26.64 6.27
C LYS A 124 8.33 26.96 4.87
N ALA A 125 8.19 28.23 4.49
CA ALA A 125 8.72 28.75 3.21
C ALA A 125 10.24 28.56 3.06
N ASP A 126 11.00 28.56 4.16
CA ASP A 126 12.45 28.32 4.18
C ASP A 126 12.83 26.83 4.04
N GLY A 127 11.84 25.93 3.94
CA GLY A 127 12.04 24.49 3.84
C GLY A 127 12.21 23.76 5.17
N SER A 128 12.22 24.47 6.30
CA SER A 128 12.23 23.85 7.63
C SER A 128 10.86 23.22 7.97
N SER A 129 10.88 22.11 8.72
CA SER A 129 9.67 21.46 9.23
C SER A 129 9.50 21.76 10.71
N ILE A 130 8.28 22.10 11.11
CA ILE A 130 7.82 22.15 12.51
C ILE A 130 6.93 20.95 12.75
N VAL A 131 7.08 20.31 13.90
CA VAL A 131 6.15 19.30 14.42
C VAL A 131 5.61 19.78 15.75
N ASN A 132 4.28 19.82 15.89
CA ASN A 132 3.60 20.19 17.15
C ASN A 132 4.10 21.51 17.79
N GLY A 133 4.45 22.51 16.97
CA GLY A 133 4.89 23.84 17.41
C GLY A 133 6.38 24.00 17.68
N LEU A 134 7.16 22.92 17.58
CA LEU A 134 8.61 22.93 17.75
C LEU A 134 9.32 22.47 16.47
N PRO A 135 10.60 22.84 16.24
CA PRO A 135 11.36 22.34 15.10
C PRO A 135 11.38 20.81 15.06
N ALA A 136 11.21 20.23 13.86
CA ALA A 136 11.30 18.79 13.67
C ALA A 136 12.71 18.31 14.03
N SER A 137 12.81 17.32 14.90
CA SER A 137 14.09 16.77 15.35
C SER A 137 13.96 15.27 15.60
N LYS A 138 15.05 14.60 15.98
CA LYS A 138 14.98 13.18 16.38
C LYS A 138 14.09 12.97 17.62
N ASP A 139 13.98 14.00 18.46
CA ASP A 139 13.21 13.98 19.71
C ASP A 139 11.79 14.53 19.52
N ASN A 140 11.56 15.35 18.47
CA ASN A 140 10.27 15.93 18.14
C ASN A 140 9.77 15.41 16.78
N ILE A 141 9.12 14.25 16.84
CA ILE A 141 8.48 13.57 15.70
C ILE A 141 6.98 13.39 15.96
N LEU A 142 6.22 13.17 14.89
CA LEU A 142 4.81 12.77 15.02
C LEU A 142 4.72 11.46 15.81
N ARG A 143 3.86 11.45 16.83
CA ARG A 143 3.65 10.30 17.70
C ARG A 143 2.91 9.21 16.93
N GLN A 144 3.12 7.96 17.37
CA GLN A 144 2.36 6.84 16.87
C GLN A 144 0.87 7.01 17.23
N ASN A 145 0.01 6.40 16.43
CA ASN A 145 -1.43 6.54 16.49
C ASN A 145 -2.13 5.18 16.50
N GLY A 146 -3.42 5.19 16.80
CA GLY A 146 -4.23 4.00 17.09
C GLY A 146 -4.62 3.93 18.55
N GLY A 147 -4.90 2.73 19.03
CA GLY A 147 -5.42 2.44 20.36
C GLY A 147 -6.93 2.29 20.36
N LEU A 148 -7.45 1.96 21.53
CA LEU A 148 -8.87 1.77 21.78
C LEU A 148 -9.31 2.82 22.82
N GLU A 149 -10.34 3.60 22.51
CA GLU A 149 -11.00 4.49 23.48
C GLU A 149 -11.86 3.67 24.45
N SER A 150 -12.52 2.64 23.94
CA SER A 150 -13.35 1.71 24.70
C SER A 150 -13.30 0.31 24.13
N ILE A 151 -13.54 -0.69 24.97
CA ILE A 151 -13.63 -2.11 24.62
C ILE A 151 -14.97 -2.61 25.15
N LYS A 152 -15.91 -2.91 24.24
CA LYS A 152 -17.30 -3.30 24.62
C LYS A 152 -17.94 -2.36 25.65
N GLY A 153 -17.76 -1.06 25.47
CA GLY A 153 -18.33 -0.01 26.33
C GLY A 153 -17.55 0.26 27.63
N LYS A 154 -16.47 -0.50 27.90
CA LYS A 154 -15.59 -0.28 29.05
C LYS A 154 -14.35 0.51 28.65
N SER A 155 -13.84 1.34 29.57
CA SER A 155 -12.60 2.10 29.39
C SER A 155 -11.73 2.01 30.66
N GLY A 156 -10.42 2.26 30.52
CA GLY A 156 -9.48 2.15 31.65
C GLY A 156 -9.08 0.70 31.97
N PRO A 157 -8.61 0.44 33.20
CA PRO A 157 -8.07 -0.88 33.59
C PRO A 157 -9.10 -2.02 33.50
N GLU A 158 -10.39 -1.73 33.72
CA GLU A 158 -11.48 -2.72 33.68
C GLU A 158 -11.81 -3.20 32.26
N ALA A 159 -11.28 -2.53 31.24
CA ALA A 159 -11.45 -2.87 29.83
C ALA A 159 -10.40 -3.88 29.33
N ASP A 160 -9.35 -4.15 30.12
CA ASP A 160 -8.30 -5.08 29.74
C ASP A 160 -8.85 -6.51 29.61
N THR A 161 -8.58 -7.14 28.48
CA THR A 161 -9.09 -8.47 28.15
C THR A 161 -8.15 -9.59 28.58
N GLY A 162 -6.87 -9.29 28.81
CA GLY A 162 -5.81 -10.30 28.83
C GLY A 162 -5.72 -11.09 27.51
N PRO A 163 -5.06 -12.26 27.51
CA PRO A 163 -4.90 -13.10 26.31
C PRO A 163 -6.26 -13.51 25.72
N VAL A 164 -6.44 -13.30 24.42
CA VAL A 164 -7.69 -13.61 23.70
C VAL A 164 -7.47 -14.59 22.56
N GLY A 165 -8.49 -15.40 22.26
CA GLY A 165 -8.49 -16.23 21.06
C GLY A 165 -8.59 -15.41 19.76
N PRO A 166 -8.22 -15.96 18.60
CA PRO A 166 -8.28 -15.24 17.32
C PRO A 166 -9.70 -14.77 16.94
N PHE A 167 -10.72 -15.59 17.17
CA PHE A 167 -12.11 -15.20 16.90
C PHE A 167 -12.68 -14.22 17.92
N GLU A 168 -12.27 -14.36 19.18
CA GLU A 168 -12.66 -13.44 20.25
C GLU A 168 -12.07 -12.04 20.01
N PHE A 169 -10.80 -11.96 19.60
CA PHE A 169 -10.15 -10.73 19.19
C PHE A 169 -10.96 -9.99 18.10
N LEU A 170 -11.37 -10.70 17.05
CA LEU A 170 -12.19 -10.12 15.98
C LEU A 170 -13.60 -9.73 16.46
N SER A 171 -14.19 -10.53 17.36
CA SER A 171 -15.51 -10.25 17.94
C SER A 171 -15.50 -8.97 18.78
N ILE A 172 -14.49 -8.80 19.64
CA ILE A 172 -14.34 -7.60 20.47
C ILE A 172 -14.11 -6.35 19.60
N LEU A 173 -13.25 -6.46 18.57
CA LEU A 173 -13.03 -5.34 17.65
C LEU A 173 -14.23 -5.06 16.73
N GLY A 174 -15.07 -6.06 16.48
CA GLY A 174 -16.31 -5.92 15.72
C GLY A 174 -17.48 -5.35 16.52
N ASP A 175 -17.32 -5.17 17.83
CA ASP A 175 -18.39 -4.69 18.71
C ASP A 175 -18.70 -3.20 18.45
N PRO A 176 -19.99 -2.79 18.38
CA PRO A 176 -20.37 -1.39 18.21
C PRO A 176 -19.89 -0.47 19.34
N GLU A 177 -19.75 -1.01 20.55
CA GLU A 177 -19.34 -0.28 21.76
C GLU A 177 -17.80 -0.23 21.92
N THR A 178 -17.05 -0.87 21.01
CA THR A 178 -15.60 -0.74 20.94
C THR A 178 -15.24 0.50 20.12
N GLY A 179 -14.68 1.52 20.77
CA GLY A 179 -14.22 2.75 20.13
C GLY A 179 -12.77 2.60 19.65
N ILE A 180 -12.54 2.62 18.35
CA ILE A 180 -11.20 2.51 17.76
C ILE A 180 -10.68 3.91 17.41
N ASN A 181 -9.50 4.26 17.93
CA ASN A 181 -8.85 5.52 17.63
C ASN A 181 -8.25 5.49 16.22
N THR A 182 -8.70 6.40 15.38
CA THR A 182 -8.17 6.65 14.04
C THR A 182 -7.83 8.12 13.88
N TRP A 183 -7.37 8.53 12.70
CA TRP A 183 -7.08 9.94 12.42
C TRP A 183 -7.60 10.39 11.07
N LYS A 184 -7.86 11.69 11.00
CA LYS A 184 -8.15 12.43 9.76
C LYS A 184 -6.95 13.29 9.42
N ILE A 185 -6.57 13.28 8.15
CA ILE A 185 -5.51 14.14 7.63
C ILE A 185 -6.18 15.36 7.01
N VAL A 186 -5.87 16.54 7.54
CA VAL A 186 -6.39 17.82 7.06
C VAL A 186 -5.23 18.74 6.69
N LYS A 187 -5.28 19.29 5.49
CA LYS A 187 -4.32 20.29 5.02
C LYS A 187 -4.89 21.68 5.29
N LEU A 188 -4.15 22.47 6.04
CA LEU A 188 -4.43 23.85 6.43
C LEU A 188 -3.35 24.76 5.84
N SER A 189 -3.63 26.06 5.85
CA SER A 189 -2.67 27.10 5.45
C SER A 189 -2.64 28.18 6.51
N ASP A 190 -1.45 28.47 7.01
CA ASP A 190 -1.20 29.45 8.06
C ASP A 190 -0.20 30.49 7.54
N GLY A 191 -0.71 31.58 6.97
CA GLY A 191 0.10 32.49 6.15
C GLY A 191 0.67 31.79 4.92
N GLU A 192 2.00 31.78 4.78
CA GLU A 192 2.71 31.07 3.70
C GLU A 192 3.00 29.59 4.04
N ASP A 193 2.80 29.18 5.30
CA ASP A 193 3.15 27.85 5.78
C ASP A 193 2.08 26.82 5.43
N LYS A 194 2.54 25.65 4.97
CA LYS A 194 1.66 24.51 4.66
C LYS A 194 1.58 23.58 5.85
N VAL A 195 0.42 23.52 6.49
CA VAL A 195 0.20 22.76 7.72
C VAL A 195 -0.59 21.49 7.41
N THR A 196 -0.11 20.34 7.85
CA THR A 196 -0.83 19.06 7.78
C THR A 196 -1.17 18.61 9.19
N VAL A 197 -2.46 18.63 9.52
CA VAL A 197 -3.01 18.26 10.82
C VAL A 197 -3.50 16.81 10.79
N TYR A 198 -3.16 16.06 11.82
CA TYR A 198 -3.58 14.70 12.12
C TYR A 198 -4.55 14.75 13.31
N ALA A 199 -5.84 14.86 12.99
CA ALA A 199 -6.89 15.03 13.98
C ALA A 199 -7.42 13.67 14.46
N PRO A 200 -7.59 13.44 15.79
CA PRO A 200 -8.12 12.20 16.30
C PRO A 200 -9.58 12.02 15.89
N SER A 201 -9.94 10.80 15.50
CA SER A 201 -11.30 10.42 15.12
C SER A 201 -11.58 9.03 15.65
N VAL A 202 -12.54 8.91 16.55
CA VAL A 202 -12.99 7.62 17.06
C VAL A 202 -14.00 7.02 16.07
N LYS A 203 -13.83 5.74 15.75
CA LYS A 203 -14.78 4.99 14.93
C LYS A 203 -15.29 3.77 15.70
N PRO A 204 -16.61 3.50 15.67
CA PRO A 204 -17.16 2.25 16.19
C PRO A 204 -16.51 1.03 15.52
N GLY A 205 -16.22 0.01 16.32
CA GLY A 205 -15.55 -1.22 15.90
C GLY A 205 -16.29 -1.92 14.77
N ASN A 206 -17.62 -2.06 14.92
CA ASN A 206 -18.50 -2.62 13.90
C ASN A 206 -18.47 -1.87 12.55
N LYS A 207 -18.10 -0.59 12.53
CA LYS A 207 -17.93 0.20 11.30
C LYS A 207 -16.53 0.05 10.74
N MET A 208 -15.51 0.02 11.60
CA MET A 208 -14.10 -0.14 11.20
C MET A 208 -13.82 -1.53 10.62
N MET A 209 -14.44 -2.57 11.18
CA MET A 209 -14.28 -3.96 10.75
C MET A 209 -15.07 -4.30 9.48
N ARG A 210 -15.86 -3.37 8.93
CA ARG A 210 -16.58 -3.59 7.68
C ARG A 210 -15.59 -3.68 6.51
N PRO A 211 -15.69 -4.71 5.65
CA PRO A 211 -14.93 -4.75 4.41
C PRO A 211 -15.24 -3.55 3.52
N GLY A 212 -14.27 -3.12 2.73
CA GLY A 212 -14.52 -2.17 1.64
C GLY A 212 -14.62 -0.69 2.04
N LEU A 213 -14.19 -0.29 3.23
CA LEU A 213 -14.15 1.14 3.62
C LEU A 213 -13.22 1.97 2.73
N LYS A 214 -12.06 1.41 2.35
CA LYS A 214 -11.10 2.09 1.45
C LYS A 214 -11.58 2.11 0.00
N PHE A 215 -12.22 1.03 -0.45
CA PHE A 215 -12.67 0.84 -1.84
C PHE A 215 -14.19 1.05 -2.01
N LYS A 216 -14.83 1.79 -1.09
CA LYS A 216 -16.25 2.18 -1.06
C LYS A 216 -17.23 1.14 -1.62
N VAL A 217 -17.21 -0.07 -1.05
CA VAL A 217 -18.08 -1.19 -1.49
C VAL A 217 -19.57 -0.91 -1.27
N GLU A 218 -19.93 -0.10 -0.28
CA GLU A 218 -21.30 0.41 -0.06
C GLU A 218 -21.57 1.76 -0.75
N GLY A 219 -20.68 2.17 -1.67
CA GLY A 219 -20.75 3.44 -2.36
C GLY A 219 -21.71 3.47 -3.55
N THR A 220 -21.55 4.50 -4.38
CA THR A 220 -22.30 4.65 -5.65
C THR A 220 -22.06 3.47 -6.60
N PRO A 221 -22.96 3.19 -7.56
CA PRO A 221 -22.75 2.13 -8.54
C PRO A 221 -21.40 2.22 -9.27
N LEU A 222 -20.95 3.45 -9.58
CA LEU A 222 -19.64 3.70 -10.18
C LEU A 222 -18.48 3.28 -9.28
N GLN A 223 -18.55 3.52 -7.97
CA GLN A 223 -17.52 3.10 -7.01
C GLN A 223 -17.45 1.58 -6.88
N LYS A 224 -18.60 0.89 -6.90
CA LYS A 224 -18.64 -0.58 -6.92
C LYS A 224 -18.03 -1.14 -8.19
N LEU A 225 -18.30 -0.51 -9.34
CA LEU A 225 -17.73 -0.88 -10.63
C LEU A 225 -16.22 -0.68 -10.65
N ASP A 226 -15.73 0.43 -10.09
CA ASP A 226 -14.30 0.71 -9.96
C ASP A 226 -13.60 -0.34 -9.08
N PHE A 227 -14.20 -0.72 -7.95
CA PHE A 227 -13.67 -1.79 -7.11
C PHE A 227 -13.66 -3.15 -7.84
N LEU A 228 -14.72 -3.48 -8.57
CA LEU A 228 -14.78 -4.70 -9.38
C LEU A 228 -13.68 -4.69 -10.46
N SER A 229 -13.47 -3.53 -11.09
CA SER A 229 -12.41 -3.31 -12.08
C SER A 229 -11.01 -3.54 -11.49
N LEU A 230 -10.75 -3.03 -10.27
CA LEU A 230 -9.51 -3.29 -9.53
C LEU A 230 -9.34 -4.78 -9.21
N MET A 231 -10.39 -5.44 -8.71
CA MET A 231 -10.34 -6.86 -8.39
C MET A 231 -10.03 -7.69 -9.64
N LEU A 232 -10.73 -7.42 -10.75
CA LEU A 232 -10.50 -8.10 -12.02
C LEU A 232 -9.05 -7.89 -12.49
N ALA A 233 -8.55 -6.66 -12.45
CA ALA A 233 -7.17 -6.34 -12.78
C ALA A 233 -6.16 -7.10 -11.90
N LEU A 234 -6.41 -7.20 -10.59
CA LEU A 234 -5.52 -7.89 -9.65
C LEU A 234 -5.50 -9.41 -9.90
N PHE A 235 -6.67 -10.04 -10.05
CA PHE A 235 -6.78 -11.47 -10.31
C PHE A 235 -6.18 -11.85 -11.67
N LEU A 236 -6.62 -11.18 -12.72
CA LEU A 236 -6.20 -11.46 -14.10
C LEU A 236 -4.74 -11.03 -14.34
N GLY A 237 -4.32 -9.94 -13.74
CA GLY A 237 -2.94 -9.46 -13.80
C GLY A 237 -1.97 -10.47 -13.19
N THR A 238 -2.28 -11.02 -12.01
CA THR A 238 -1.42 -12.00 -11.34
C THR A 238 -1.17 -13.24 -12.21
N ALA A 239 -2.20 -13.70 -12.94
CA ALA A 239 -2.10 -14.87 -13.81
C ALA A 239 -1.25 -14.62 -15.08
N ALA A 240 -1.11 -13.36 -15.51
CA ALA A 240 -0.48 -12.99 -16.78
C ALA A 240 0.96 -12.48 -16.65
N LEU A 241 1.57 -12.56 -15.46
CA LEU A 241 2.90 -12.04 -15.19
C LEU A 241 4.01 -13.00 -15.68
N PRO A 242 4.78 -12.64 -16.74
CA PRO A 242 5.74 -13.55 -17.37
C PRO A 242 6.82 -14.07 -16.41
N HIS A 243 7.22 -13.26 -15.43
CA HIS A 243 8.25 -13.62 -14.45
C HIS A 243 7.84 -14.78 -13.52
N ILE A 244 6.54 -15.08 -13.41
CA ILE A 244 6.02 -16.26 -12.70
C ILE A 244 5.99 -17.44 -13.67
N LEU A 245 5.51 -17.25 -14.90
CA LEU A 245 5.40 -18.31 -15.90
C LEU A 245 6.75 -18.98 -16.21
N ILE A 246 7.82 -18.18 -16.36
CA ILE A 246 9.15 -18.72 -16.65
C ILE A 246 9.67 -19.69 -15.58
N ARG A 247 9.21 -19.55 -14.33
CA ARG A 247 9.59 -20.45 -13.23
C ARG A 247 8.89 -21.81 -13.30
N TYR A 248 7.73 -21.89 -13.97
CA TYR A 248 7.09 -23.19 -14.23
C TYR A 248 7.83 -23.99 -15.30
N TYR A 249 8.55 -23.34 -16.22
CA TYR A 249 9.33 -24.05 -17.24
C TYR A 249 10.61 -24.70 -16.69
N THR A 250 11.05 -24.31 -15.50
CA THR A 250 12.22 -24.90 -14.85
C THR A 250 11.90 -26.11 -13.98
N VAL A 251 10.61 -26.49 -13.84
CA VAL A 251 10.24 -27.68 -13.08
C VAL A 251 10.22 -28.93 -13.97
N PRO A 252 10.65 -30.11 -13.45
CA PRO A 252 10.85 -31.30 -14.27
C PRO A 252 9.54 -31.96 -14.77
N SER A 253 8.39 -31.65 -14.16
CA SER A 253 7.10 -32.26 -14.50
C SER A 253 5.92 -31.31 -14.27
N PRO A 254 4.87 -31.35 -15.12
CA PRO A 254 3.63 -30.60 -14.90
C PRO A 254 2.93 -30.92 -13.57
N ALA A 255 3.06 -32.15 -13.06
CA ALA A 255 2.49 -32.52 -11.77
C ALA A 255 3.20 -31.79 -10.61
N CYS A 256 4.53 -31.67 -10.68
CA CYS A 256 5.32 -30.89 -9.74
C CYS A 256 4.98 -29.40 -9.81
N ALA A 257 4.74 -28.85 -11.01
CA ALA A 257 4.30 -27.46 -11.19
C ALA A 257 2.99 -27.21 -10.41
N ARG A 258 1.96 -28.05 -10.63
CA ARG A 258 0.66 -27.91 -9.93
C ARG A 258 0.79 -28.01 -8.42
N LYS A 259 1.57 -28.99 -7.92
CA LYS A 259 1.81 -29.16 -6.48
C LYS A 259 2.50 -27.92 -5.90
N SER A 260 3.49 -27.37 -6.60
CA SER A 260 4.17 -26.13 -6.22
C SER A 260 3.20 -24.94 -6.17
N THR A 261 2.32 -24.79 -7.16
CA THR A 261 1.30 -23.74 -7.17
C THR A 261 0.35 -23.85 -5.98
N ILE A 262 -0.13 -25.05 -5.65
CA ILE A 262 -1.04 -25.26 -4.51
C ILE A 262 -0.37 -24.85 -3.19
N VAL A 263 0.88 -25.28 -2.96
CA VAL A 263 1.63 -24.92 -1.76
C VAL A 263 1.86 -23.41 -1.69
N ALA A 264 2.19 -22.77 -2.81
CA ALA A 264 2.37 -21.33 -2.87
C ALA A 264 1.07 -20.56 -2.54
N ILE A 265 -0.06 -20.96 -3.13
CA ILE A 265 -1.38 -20.33 -2.86
C ILE A 265 -1.76 -20.51 -1.40
N ALA A 266 -1.59 -21.70 -0.83
CA ALA A 266 -1.88 -21.97 0.58
C ALA A 266 -1.01 -21.11 1.51
N ALA A 267 0.29 -20.99 1.25
CA ALA A 267 1.20 -20.16 2.03
C ALA A 267 0.86 -18.67 1.94
N ILE A 268 0.53 -18.16 0.74
CA ILE A 268 0.11 -16.77 0.52
C ILE A 268 -1.22 -16.49 1.22
N GLY A 269 -2.20 -17.40 1.10
CA GLY A 269 -3.49 -17.27 1.77
C GLY A 269 -3.35 -17.25 3.28
N PHE A 270 -2.56 -18.16 3.85
CA PHE A 270 -2.25 -18.18 5.28
C PHE A 270 -1.55 -16.89 5.72
N PHE A 271 -0.56 -16.42 4.96
CA PHE A 271 0.11 -15.16 5.23
C PHE A 271 -0.87 -13.98 5.22
N TYR A 272 -1.81 -13.90 4.28
CA TYR A 272 -2.80 -12.82 4.27
C TYR A 272 -3.69 -12.80 5.51
N VAL A 273 -4.10 -13.97 6.00
CA VAL A 273 -4.81 -14.06 7.29
C VAL A 273 -3.95 -13.49 8.41
N LEU A 274 -2.65 -13.83 8.49
CA LEU A 274 -1.74 -13.25 9.48
C LEU A 274 -1.61 -11.73 9.34
N THR A 275 -1.48 -11.21 8.11
CA THR A 275 -1.37 -9.75 7.89
C THR A 275 -2.59 -8.97 8.36
N MET A 276 -3.78 -9.57 8.31
CA MET A 276 -4.99 -8.97 8.87
C MET A 276 -4.87 -8.79 10.39
N TYR A 277 -4.45 -9.83 11.11
CA TYR A 277 -4.23 -9.75 12.56
C TYR A 277 -3.09 -8.80 12.91
N MET A 278 -2.01 -8.77 12.13
CA MET A 278 -0.92 -7.81 12.35
C MET A 278 -1.38 -6.36 12.09
N GLY A 279 -2.18 -6.11 11.06
CA GLY A 279 -2.72 -4.79 10.78
C GLY A 279 -3.61 -4.28 11.91
N LEU A 280 -4.55 -5.11 12.36
CA LEU A 280 -5.40 -4.80 13.52
C LEU A 280 -4.59 -4.71 14.82
N GLY A 281 -3.60 -5.59 14.99
CA GLY A 281 -2.64 -5.58 16.08
C GLY A 281 -1.89 -4.25 16.18
N ALA A 282 -1.47 -3.69 15.05
CA ALA A 282 -0.82 -2.39 15.01
C ALA A 282 -1.77 -1.24 15.40
N VAL A 283 -3.05 -1.33 15.02
CA VAL A 283 -4.09 -0.39 15.47
C VAL A 283 -4.23 -0.46 16.99
N VAL A 284 -4.53 -1.63 17.55
CA VAL A 284 -4.87 -1.76 18.99
C VAL A 284 -3.68 -1.47 19.91
N ASN A 285 -2.45 -1.68 19.42
CA ASN A 285 -1.23 -1.35 20.18
C ASN A 285 -0.77 0.12 20.01
N ALA A 286 -1.55 0.96 19.31
CA ALA A 286 -1.24 2.37 19.07
C ALA A 286 0.14 2.62 18.45
N VAL A 287 0.57 1.76 17.52
CA VAL A 287 1.91 1.79 16.92
C VAL A 287 1.93 2.20 15.45
N LEU A 288 0.82 2.71 14.93
CA LEU A 288 0.74 3.14 13.54
C LEU A 288 1.45 4.48 13.35
N ASN A 289 2.20 4.61 12.26
CA ASN A 289 2.80 5.86 11.88
C ASN A 289 1.79 6.70 11.07
N PRO A 290 1.44 7.93 11.50
CA PRO A 290 0.43 8.73 10.82
C PRO A 290 0.82 9.20 9.41
N VAL A 291 2.13 9.15 9.08
CA VAL A 291 2.68 9.55 7.78
C VAL A 291 2.82 8.38 6.81
N THR A 292 3.13 7.17 7.31
CA THR A 292 3.38 6.01 6.45
C THR A 292 2.83 4.70 7.01
N ASP A 293 1.99 4.05 6.20
CA ASP A 293 1.40 2.74 6.54
C ASP A 293 2.41 1.58 6.40
N ASN A 294 3.52 1.78 5.68
CA ASN A 294 4.49 0.73 5.35
C ASN A 294 5.27 0.22 6.59
N MET A 295 5.28 1.00 7.68
CA MET A 295 5.99 0.67 8.92
C MET A 295 5.12 -0.06 9.95
N SER A 296 3.85 -0.36 9.64
CA SER A 296 2.90 -0.97 10.58
C SER A 296 3.42 -2.28 11.17
N ALA A 297 3.90 -3.21 10.34
CA ALA A 297 4.42 -4.50 10.79
C ALA A 297 5.74 -4.39 11.59
N PRO A 298 6.77 -3.65 11.13
CA PRO A 298 7.97 -3.41 11.95
C PRO A 298 7.69 -2.71 13.28
N LEU A 299 6.85 -1.67 13.30
CA LEU A 299 6.53 -0.94 14.54
C LEU A 299 5.73 -1.80 15.52
N LEU A 300 4.83 -2.65 15.02
CA LEU A 300 4.19 -3.68 15.82
C LEU A 300 5.21 -4.64 16.43
N ALA A 301 6.15 -5.16 15.64
CA ALA A 301 7.22 -6.02 16.14
C ALA A 301 8.06 -5.33 17.21
N ARG A 302 8.38 -4.04 17.02
CA ARG A 302 9.11 -3.20 17.98
C ARG A 302 8.39 -3.07 19.31
N SER A 303 7.05 -3.03 19.30
CA SER A 303 6.25 -3.00 20.54
C SER A 303 6.44 -4.25 21.40
N PHE A 304 6.83 -5.38 20.82
CA PHE A 304 7.15 -6.62 21.54
C PHE A 304 8.63 -6.76 21.87
N GLY A 305 9.51 -6.09 21.12
CA GLY A 305 10.92 -5.93 21.47
C GLY A 305 11.80 -5.57 20.28
N THR A 306 12.98 -5.05 20.58
CA THR A 306 13.99 -4.70 19.58
C THR A 306 14.47 -5.92 18.79
N PHE A 307 14.48 -7.10 19.39
CA PHE A 307 14.84 -8.35 18.73
C PHE A 307 13.86 -8.72 17.60
N LEU A 308 12.55 -8.73 17.88
CA LEU A 308 11.52 -8.99 16.85
C LEU A 308 11.53 -7.92 15.76
N PHE A 309 11.73 -6.65 16.14
CA PHE A 309 11.90 -5.56 15.18
C PHE A 309 13.10 -5.78 14.26
N ALA A 310 14.26 -6.16 14.81
CA ALA A 310 15.47 -6.41 14.02
C ALA A 310 15.29 -7.57 13.05
N ILE A 311 14.68 -8.67 13.50
CA ILE A 311 14.41 -9.82 12.63
C ILE A 311 13.43 -9.47 11.51
N ILE A 312 12.27 -8.88 11.84
CA ILE A 312 11.27 -8.55 10.82
C ILE A 312 11.81 -7.52 9.82
N SER A 313 12.57 -6.53 10.31
CA SER A 313 13.24 -5.56 9.44
C SER A 313 14.29 -6.23 8.55
N ALA A 314 15.10 -7.15 9.08
CA ALA A 314 16.08 -7.90 8.31
C ALA A 314 15.41 -8.81 7.26
N VAL A 315 14.35 -9.52 7.62
CA VAL A 315 13.57 -10.36 6.68
C VAL A 315 12.92 -9.50 5.60
N ALA A 316 12.28 -8.38 5.97
CA ALA A 316 11.67 -7.46 5.01
C ALA A 316 12.71 -6.92 4.03
N PHE A 317 13.86 -6.45 4.55
CA PHE A 317 14.96 -5.94 3.74
C PHE A 317 15.52 -7.03 2.81
N ALA A 318 15.79 -8.21 3.35
CA ALA A 318 16.33 -9.33 2.58
C ALA A 318 15.34 -9.84 1.52
N THR A 319 14.03 -9.74 1.78
CA THR A 319 12.97 -10.08 0.84
C THR A 319 12.90 -9.07 -0.29
N VAL A 320 12.92 -7.76 0.00
CA VAL A 320 12.95 -6.70 -1.01
C VAL A 320 14.17 -6.84 -1.91
N LEU A 321 15.37 -7.04 -1.34
CA LEU A 321 16.58 -7.27 -2.12
C LEU A 321 16.44 -8.49 -3.04
N GLY A 322 15.86 -9.58 -2.53
CA GLY A 322 15.68 -10.82 -3.27
C GLY A 322 14.70 -10.71 -4.43
N THR A 323 13.55 -10.06 -4.22
CA THR A 323 12.51 -9.88 -5.25
C THR A 323 12.96 -8.90 -6.32
N VAL A 324 13.55 -7.76 -5.94
CA VAL A 324 14.05 -6.77 -6.90
C VAL A 324 15.15 -7.39 -7.77
N SER A 325 16.09 -8.15 -7.18
CA SER A 325 17.12 -8.85 -7.94
C SER A 325 16.52 -9.81 -8.98
N GLY A 326 15.53 -10.61 -8.56
CA GLY A 326 14.85 -11.55 -9.45
C GLY A 326 14.10 -10.87 -10.60
N LEU A 327 13.43 -9.74 -10.33
CA LEU A 327 12.73 -8.97 -11.36
C LEU A 327 13.71 -8.29 -12.33
N ILE A 328 14.84 -7.77 -11.85
CA ILE A 328 15.88 -7.19 -12.71
C ILE A 328 16.48 -8.26 -13.62
N ILE A 329 16.75 -9.47 -13.11
CA ILE A 329 17.26 -10.58 -13.94
C ILE A 329 16.24 -10.93 -15.03
N ALA A 330 14.97 -11.09 -14.67
CA ALA A 330 13.92 -11.39 -15.63
C ALA A 330 13.78 -10.30 -16.71
N ALA A 331 13.79 -9.02 -16.32
CA ALA A 331 13.75 -7.90 -17.25
C ALA A 331 15.01 -7.84 -18.14
N SER A 332 16.19 -8.06 -17.57
CA SER A 332 17.45 -8.09 -18.32
C SER A 332 17.51 -9.24 -19.33
N GLY A 333 16.94 -10.40 -18.98
CA GLY A 333 16.79 -11.54 -19.88
C GLY A 333 15.87 -11.21 -21.05
N ALA A 334 14.73 -10.57 -20.79
CA ALA A 334 13.83 -10.10 -21.85
C ALA A 334 14.53 -9.10 -22.79
N VAL A 335 15.31 -8.15 -22.25
CA VAL A 335 16.05 -7.18 -23.07
C VAL A 335 17.17 -7.87 -23.87
N ALA A 336 17.98 -8.72 -23.24
CA ALA A 336 19.13 -9.33 -23.90
C ALA A 336 18.73 -10.44 -24.90
N HIS A 337 17.79 -11.31 -24.55
CA HIS A 337 17.39 -12.43 -25.39
C HIS A 337 16.23 -12.08 -26.33
N ASP A 338 15.18 -11.41 -25.86
CA ASP A 338 14.01 -11.14 -26.70
C ASP A 338 14.23 -9.93 -27.61
N LEU A 339 14.75 -8.82 -27.07
CA LEU A 339 14.95 -7.59 -27.84
C LEU A 339 16.27 -7.61 -28.63
N MET A 340 17.42 -7.82 -27.98
CA MET A 340 18.73 -7.71 -28.64
C MET A 340 19.04 -8.91 -29.55
N ASP A 341 18.89 -10.13 -29.04
CA ASP A 341 19.27 -11.35 -29.78
C ASP A 341 18.17 -11.76 -30.80
N ARG A 342 16.91 -11.89 -30.36
CA ARG A 342 15.85 -12.42 -31.21
C ARG A 342 15.20 -11.40 -32.14
N TYR A 343 14.94 -10.18 -31.66
CA TYR A 343 14.29 -9.13 -32.46
C TYR A 343 15.28 -8.33 -33.31
N LEU A 344 16.37 -7.81 -32.70
CA LEU A 344 17.39 -7.05 -33.43
C LEU A 344 18.42 -7.93 -34.17
N GLN A 345 18.42 -9.25 -33.92
CA GLN A 345 19.28 -10.23 -34.60
C GLN A 345 20.77 -9.87 -34.56
N LEU A 346 21.26 -9.36 -33.43
CA LEU A 346 22.61 -8.80 -33.30
C LEU A 346 23.75 -9.85 -33.34
N GLY A 347 23.44 -11.13 -33.59
CA GLY A 347 24.44 -12.16 -33.90
C GLY A 347 25.48 -12.41 -32.79
N TYR A 348 25.11 -12.22 -31.52
CA TYR A 348 26.06 -12.26 -30.41
C TYR A 348 26.56 -13.68 -30.09
N ASN A 349 27.85 -13.80 -29.79
CA ASN A 349 28.43 -15.01 -29.19
C ASN A 349 27.98 -15.16 -27.71
N GLU A 350 28.04 -16.35 -27.12
CA GLU A 350 27.59 -16.61 -25.72
C GLU A 350 28.19 -15.64 -24.70
N LYS A 351 29.50 -15.36 -24.79
CA LYS A 351 30.17 -14.38 -23.92
C LYS A 351 29.60 -12.97 -24.09
N GLN A 352 29.25 -12.58 -25.31
CA GLN A 352 28.65 -11.29 -25.60
C GLN A 352 27.19 -11.24 -25.11
N LYS A 353 26.43 -12.33 -25.21
CA LYS A 353 25.06 -12.42 -24.65
C LYS A 353 25.06 -12.24 -23.13
N VAL A 354 25.97 -12.90 -22.42
CA VAL A 354 26.11 -12.73 -20.97
C VAL A 354 26.48 -11.29 -20.62
N ARG A 355 27.40 -10.67 -21.37
CA ARG A 355 27.79 -9.27 -21.15
C ARG A 355 26.64 -8.30 -21.42
N ALA A 356 25.88 -8.52 -22.49
CA ALA A 356 24.70 -7.74 -22.84
C ALA A 356 23.62 -7.84 -21.73
N GLY A 357 23.36 -9.05 -21.22
CA GLY A 357 22.46 -9.27 -20.09
C GLY A 357 22.88 -8.51 -18.83
N LYS A 358 24.18 -8.52 -18.48
CA LYS A 358 24.69 -7.75 -17.33
C LYS A 358 24.55 -6.24 -17.52
N ILE A 359 24.81 -5.72 -18.72
CA ILE A 359 24.64 -4.30 -19.04
C ILE A 359 23.14 -3.92 -18.98
N ALA A 360 22.27 -4.74 -19.57
CA ALA A 360 20.82 -4.53 -19.51
C ALA A 360 20.31 -4.51 -18.07
N ALA A 361 20.78 -5.43 -17.21
CA ALA A 361 20.44 -5.45 -15.79
C ALA A 361 20.85 -4.14 -15.08
N PHE A 362 22.04 -3.61 -15.39
CA PHE A 362 22.53 -2.35 -14.83
C PHE A 362 21.65 -1.16 -15.26
N VAL A 363 21.35 -1.06 -16.56
CA VAL A 363 20.51 0.03 -17.12
C VAL A 363 19.09 -0.03 -16.56
N VAL A 364 18.46 -1.21 -16.57
CA VAL A 364 17.12 -1.40 -16.00
C VAL A 364 17.10 -1.07 -14.50
N GLY A 365 18.16 -1.44 -13.76
CA GLY A 365 18.32 -1.09 -12.36
C GLY A 365 18.39 0.42 -12.11
N ILE A 366 19.16 1.16 -12.91
CA ILE A 366 19.24 2.63 -12.82
C ILE A 366 17.88 3.27 -13.09
N ILE A 367 17.18 2.84 -14.15
CA ILE A 367 15.85 3.37 -14.49
C ILE A 367 14.87 3.12 -13.32
N ALA A 368 14.88 1.90 -12.76
CA ALA A 368 14.02 1.57 -11.62
C ALA A 368 14.32 2.43 -10.38
N ILE A 369 15.59 2.73 -10.10
CA ILE A 369 15.98 3.62 -8.99
C ILE A 369 15.47 5.05 -9.23
N ILE A 370 15.66 5.59 -10.43
CA ILE A 370 15.21 6.95 -10.78
C ILE A 370 13.69 7.04 -10.64
N LEU A 371 12.93 6.09 -11.20
CA LEU A 371 11.48 6.06 -11.09
C LEU A 371 11.03 5.90 -9.62
N GLY A 372 11.73 5.09 -8.83
CA GLY A 372 11.46 4.95 -7.40
C GLY A 372 11.64 6.25 -6.61
N ILE A 373 12.63 7.07 -6.96
CA ILE A 373 12.85 8.39 -6.36
C ILE A 373 11.77 9.38 -6.81
N ILE A 374 11.39 9.39 -8.09
CA ILE A 374 10.35 10.28 -8.62
C ILE A 374 9.00 10.00 -7.96
N PHE A 375 8.65 8.73 -7.77
CA PHE A 375 7.38 8.31 -7.17
C PHE A 375 7.46 8.11 -5.64
N GLN A 376 8.49 8.65 -4.99
CA GLN A 376 8.59 8.62 -3.53
C GLN A 376 7.40 9.35 -2.89
N GLY A 377 6.77 8.73 -1.89
CA GLY A 377 5.57 9.27 -1.24
C GLY A 377 4.23 8.83 -1.86
N MET A 378 4.25 8.13 -3.00
CA MET A 378 3.05 7.45 -3.49
C MET A 378 2.75 6.18 -2.69
N ASN A 379 1.47 5.93 -2.41
CA ASN A 379 1.05 4.70 -1.77
C ASN A 379 1.39 3.50 -2.68
N VAL A 380 2.12 2.52 -2.15
CA VAL A 380 2.60 1.37 -2.93
C VAL A 380 1.43 0.54 -3.46
N SER A 381 0.34 0.40 -2.69
CA SER A 381 -0.85 -0.34 -3.15
C SER A 381 -1.48 0.29 -4.40
N PHE A 382 -1.42 1.61 -4.53
CA PHE A 382 -1.89 2.31 -5.73
C PHE A 382 -1.02 1.98 -6.95
N LEU A 383 0.31 2.14 -6.83
CA LEU A 383 1.26 1.81 -7.90
C LEU A 383 1.16 0.36 -8.35
N VAL A 384 0.98 -0.56 -7.40
CA VAL A 384 0.77 -1.98 -7.67
C VAL A 384 -0.53 -2.18 -8.45
N GLY A 385 -1.65 -1.59 -8.03
CA GLY A 385 -2.92 -1.68 -8.76
C GLY A 385 -2.78 -1.28 -10.23
N LEU A 386 -2.09 -0.17 -10.51
CA LEU A 386 -1.84 0.29 -11.89
C LEU A 386 -1.03 -0.72 -12.71
N ALA A 387 0.06 -1.24 -12.15
CA ALA A 387 0.93 -2.20 -12.84
C ALA A 387 0.19 -3.51 -13.17
N PHE A 388 -0.64 -4.00 -12.25
CA PHE A 388 -1.46 -5.19 -12.47
C PHE A 388 -2.54 -4.95 -13.52
N ALA A 389 -3.16 -3.77 -13.55
CA ALA A 389 -4.15 -3.44 -14.55
C ALA A 389 -3.58 -3.39 -15.97
N VAL A 390 -2.38 -2.81 -16.14
CA VAL A 390 -1.66 -2.82 -17.42
C VAL A 390 -1.29 -4.25 -17.81
N ALA A 391 -0.73 -5.05 -16.89
CA ALA A 391 -0.37 -6.44 -17.15
C ALA A 391 -1.58 -7.30 -17.54
N ALA A 392 -2.71 -7.15 -16.85
CA ALA A 392 -3.95 -7.86 -17.14
C ALA A 392 -4.50 -7.50 -18.54
N SER A 393 -4.36 -6.24 -18.95
CA SER A 393 -4.90 -5.75 -20.23
C SER A 393 -4.03 -6.11 -21.42
N ALA A 394 -2.71 -6.05 -21.26
CA ALA A 394 -1.75 -6.30 -22.34
C ALA A 394 -1.49 -7.80 -22.54
N ASN A 395 -1.21 -8.54 -21.46
CA ASN A 395 -0.63 -9.89 -21.56
C ASN A 395 -1.69 -10.99 -21.52
N LEU A 396 -2.70 -10.88 -20.65
CA LEU A 396 -3.66 -11.95 -20.43
C LEU A 396 -4.40 -12.35 -21.72
N PRO A 397 -4.97 -11.42 -22.52
CA PRO A 397 -5.76 -11.79 -23.69
C PRO A 397 -4.93 -12.59 -24.69
N SER A 398 -3.68 -12.17 -24.90
CA SER A 398 -2.72 -12.86 -25.76
C SER A 398 -2.41 -14.28 -25.28
N ILE A 399 -2.14 -14.47 -23.98
CA ILE A 399 -1.82 -15.79 -23.40
C ILE A 399 -3.04 -16.73 -23.43
N VAL A 400 -4.24 -16.23 -23.14
CA VAL A 400 -5.44 -17.05 -23.16
C VAL A 400 -5.77 -17.47 -24.59
N MET A 401 -5.76 -16.53 -25.53
CA MET A 401 -6.19 -16.80 -26.90
C MET A 401 -5.21 -17.68 -27.66
N ILE A 402 -3.90 -17.57 -27.41
CA ILE A 402 -2.91 -18.48 -28.03
C ILE A 402 -3.09 -19.93 -27.57
N LEU A 403 -3.56 -20.16 -26.34
CA LEU A 403 -3.78 -21.50 -25.78
C LEU A 403 -5.13 -22.10 -26.17
N PHE A 404 -6.20 -21.30 -26.20
CA PHE A 404 -7.57 -21.80 -26.32
C PHE A 404 -8.23 -21.50 -27.67
N TRP A 405 -7.67 -20.62 -28.49
CA TRP A 405 -8.27 -20.24 -29.77
C TRP A 405 -7.33 -20.47 -30.95
N LYS A 406 -7.64 -21.49 -31.76
CA LYS A 406 -6.85 -21.90 -32.94
C LYS A 406 -6.69 -20.81 -34.01
N LYS A 407 -7.59 -19.82 -33.99
CA LYS A 407 -7.71 -18.73 -34.96
C LYS A 407 -6.84 -17.51 -34.63
N THR A 408 -6.04 -17.59 -33.56
CA THR A 408 -5.15 -16.52 -33.11
C THR A 408 -4.01 -16.27 -34.09
N THR A 409 -3.73 -15.00 -34.40
CA THR A 409 -2.66 -14.59 -35.32
C THR A 409 -1.61 -13.72 -34.61
N ALA A 410 -0.38 -13.69 -35.14
CA ALA A 410 0.68 -12.83 -34.62
C ALA A 410 0.32 -11.33 -34.66
N ARG A 411 -0.36 -10.89 -35.73
CA ARG A 411 -0.83 -9.50 -35.88
C ARG A 411 -1.93 -9.17 -34.86
N GLY A 412 -2.85 -10.10 -34.62
CA GLY A 412 -3.89 -9.93 -33.60
C GLY A 412 -3.34 -9.84 -32.17
N ILE A 413 -2.33 -10.66 -31.84
CA ILE A 413 -1.61 -10.56 -30.56
C ILE A 413 -0.94 -9.19 -30.41
N ALA A 414 -0.19 -8.74 -31.42
CA ALA A 414 0.49 -7.45 -31.35
C ALA A 414 -0.49 -6.27 -31.17
N ALA A 415 -1.59 -6.26 -31.93
CA ALA A 415 -2.62 -5.23 -31.83
C ALA A 415 -3.31 -5.23 -30.46
N SER A 416 -3.57 -6.42 -29.90
CA SER A 416 -4.15 -6.60 -28.56
C SER A 416 -3.23 -6.05 -27.47
N ILE A 417 -1.94 -6.40 -27.47
CA ILE A 417 -0.96 -5.92 -26.49
C ILE A 417 -0.90 -4.39 -26.50
N VAL A 418 -0.76 -3.78 -27.69
CA VAL A 418 -0.66 -2.33 -27.84
C VAL A 418 -1.97 -1.66 -27.39
N THR A 419 -3.12 -2.17 -27.81
CA THR A 419 -4.42 -1.59 -27.43
C THR A 419 -4.67 -1.71 -25.93
N GLY A 420 -4.43 -2.87 -25.33
CA GLY A 420 -4.60 -3.09 -23.91
C GLY A 420 -3.70 -2.17 -23.06
N MET A 421 -2.45 -1.98 -23.49
CA MET A 421 -1.51 -1.08 -22.82
C MET A 421 -1.93 0.39 -22.95
N VAL A 422 -2.23 0.86 -24.17
CA VAL A 422 -2.64 2.25 -24.42
C VAL A 422 -3.97 2.58 -23.73
N ALA A 423 -4.94 1.67 -23.79
CA ALA A 423 -6.24 1.87 -23.12
C ALA A 423 -6.08 1.90 -21.60
N ALA A 424 -5.31 0.97 -21.02
CA ALA A 424 -5.08 0.95 -19.57
C ALA A 424 -4.38 2.23 -19.09
N ILE A 425 -3.26 2.61 -19.73
CA ILE A 425 -2.52 3.83 -19.37
C ILE A 425 -3.37 5.08 -19.61
N GLY A 426 -4.08 5.15 -20.74
CA GLY A 426 -4.96 6.28 -21.06
C GLY A 426 -6.03 6.49 -20.01
N ILE A 427 -6.79 5.44 -19.66
CA ILE A 427 -7.82 5.52 -18.62
C ILE A 427 -7.21 5.94 -17.28
N ILE A 428 -6.04 5.39 -16.90
CA ILE A 428 -5.35 5.76 -15.66
C ILE A 428 -4.93 7.24 -15.68
N MET A 429 -4.44 7.76 -16.80
CA MET A 429 -4.03 9.16 -16.92
C MET A 429 -5.22 10.12 -16.84
N PHE A 430 -6.39 9.70 -17.33
CA PHE A 430 -7.62 10.49 -17.34
C PHE A 430 -8.55 10.18 -16.16
N SER A 431 -8.05 9.57 -15.10
CA SER A 431 -8.85 9.20 -13.92
C SER A 431 -8.91 10.32 -12.85
N PRO A 432 -9.94 10.29 -11.98
CA PRO A 432 -10.10 11.29 -10.91
C PRO A 432 -8.90 11.31 -9.95
N SER A 433 -8.37 10.14 -9.57
CA SER A 433 -7.21 10.04 -8.68
C SER A 433 -5.94 10.59 -9.30
N MET A 434 -5.79 10.56 -10.63
CA MET A 434 -4.63 11.12 -11.30
C MET A 434 -4.76 12.63 -11.48
N TYR A 435 -5.97 13.11 -11.77
CA TYR A 435 -6.30 14.54 -11.85
C TYR A 435 -6.04 15.26 -10.53
N ASP A 436 -6.45 14.69 -9.40
CA ASP A 436 -6.15 15.22 -8.05
C ASP A 436 -4.63 15.48 -7.88
N LYS A 437 -3.80 14.55 -8.38
CA LYS A 437 -2.34 14.66 -8.27
C LYS A 437 -1.71 15.60 -9.28
N PHE A 438 -2.37 15.85 -10.40
CA PHE A 438 -1.99 16.93 -11.31
C PHE A 438 -2.43 18.31 -10.79
N GLY A 439 -3.15 18.38 -9.66
CA GLY A 439 -3.68 19.62 -9.11
C GLY A 439 -4.95 20.10 -9.83
N LEU A 440 -5.60 19.22 -10.59
CA LEU A 440 -6.87 19.48 -11.28
C LEU A 440 -8.04 18.95 -10.45
N ASP A 441 -9.25 19.48 -10.69
CA ASP A 441 -10.45 19.01 -10.00
C ASP A 441 -10.80 17.56 -10.44
N PRO A 442 -10.84 16.59 -9.50
CA PRO A 442 -11.19 15.21 -9.80
C PRO A 442 -12.56 15.04 -10.46
N ALA A 443 -13.50 15.98 -10.25
CA ALA A 443 -14.82 15.94 -10.87
C ALA A 443 -14.80 16.21 -12.39
N THR A 444 -13.72 16.82 -12.89
CA THR A 444 -13.55 17.15 -14.32
C THR A 444 -12.84 16.05 -15.11
N ALA A 445 -12.50 14.94 -14.45
CA ALA A 445 -11.83 13.81 -15.09
C ALA A 445 -12.69 13.24 -16.24
N PRO A 446 -12.14 13.11 -17.47
CA PRO A 446 -12.86 12.58 -18.62
C PRO A 446 -13.35 11.14 -18.43
N PHE A 447 -12.68 10.37 -17.58
CA PHE A 447 -13.07 9.01 -17.25
C PHE A 447 -13.46 8.90 -15.77
N PRO A 448 -14.62 8.33 -15.42
CA PRO A 448 -15.12 8.32 -14.06
C PRO A 448 -14.53 7.22 -13.17
N LEU A 449 -13.71 6.31 -13.71
CA LEU A 449 -13.10 5.19 -12.97
C LEU A 449 -11.60 5.39 -12.81
N ASP A 450 -11.07 4.99 -11.66
CA ASP A 450 -9.64 4.97 -11.38
C ASP A 450 -8.96 3.72 -11.93
N ASN A 451 -9.70 2.62 -12.00
CA ASN A 451 -9.20 1.32 -12.37
C ASN A 451 -9.67 0.93 -13.78
N PRO A 452 -8.75 0.67 -14.73
CA PRO A 452 -9.12 0.48 -16.13
C PRO A 452 -9.60 -0.94 -16.47
N GLY A 453 -9.34 -1.92 -15.60
CA GLY A 453 -9.45 -3.35 -15.90
C GLY A 453 -10.76 -3.80 -16.55
N ILE A 454 -11.90 -3.24 -16.12
CA ILE A 454 -13.21 -3.60 -16.68
C ILE A 454 -13.41 -3.15 -18.13
N VAL A 455 -12.66 -2.16 -18.60
CA VAL A 455 -12.74 -1.65 -19.98
C VAL A 455 -11.55 -2.10 -20.80
N SER A 456 -10.33 -1.95 -20.28
CA SER A 456 -9.11 -2.24 -21.03
C SER A 456 -8.92 -3.73 -21.31
N ILE A 457 -9.35 -4.62 -20.40
CA ILE A 457 -9.21 -6.06 -20.60
C ILE A 457 -10.16 -6.56 -21.71
N PRO A 458 -11.48 -6.32 -21.66
CA PRO A 458 -12.38 -6.74 -22.75
C PRO A 458 -12.03 -6.10 -24.09
N LEU A 459 -11.64 -4.82 -24.11
CA LEU A 459 -11.22 -4.14 -25.34
C LEU A 459 -10.05 -4.86 -26.00
N SER A 460 -9.06 -5.27 -25.21
CA SER A 460 -7.90 -6.02 -25.70
C SER A 460 -8.29 -7.39 -26.28
N PHE A 461 -9.21 -8.12 -25.64
CA PHE A 461 -9.79 -9.35 -26.20
C PHE A 461 -10.52 -9.11 -27.53
N ILE A 462 -11.36 -8.07 -27.60
CA ILE A 462 -12.12 -7.74 -28.81
C ILE A 462 -11.17 -7.43 -29.96
N VAL A 463 -10.17 -6.58 -29.74
CA VAL A 463 -9.17 -6.25 -30.78
C VAL A 463 -8.40 -7.48 -31.22
N LEU A 464 -8.01 -8.36 -30.30
CA LEU A 464 -7.34 -9.62 -30.64
C LEU A 464 -8.20 -10.45 -31.61
N VAL A 465 -9.48 -10.64 -31.26
CA VAL A 465 -10.42 -11.44 -32.06
C VAL A 465 -10.61 -10.81 -33.43
N VAL A 466 -10.95 -9.53 -33.48
CA VAL A 466 -11.24 -8.79 -34.71
C VAL A 466 -10.03 -8.83 -35.65
N VAL A 467 -8.85 -8.42 -35.18
CA VAL A 467 -7.65 -8.38 -36.01
C VAL A 467 -7.22 -9.78 -36.43
N SER A 468 -7.37 -10.79 -35.57
CA SER A 468 -7.04 -12.17 -35.94
C SER A 468 -7.96 -12.74 -37.01
N LEU A 469 -9.26 -12.42 -36.98
CA LEU A 469 -10.17 -12.81 -38.05
C LEU A 469 -9.81 -12.14 -39.39
N PHE A 470 -9.39 -10.87 -39.37
CA PHE A 470 -8.97 -10.15 -40.56
C PHE A 470 -7.60 -10.55 -41.11
N THR A 471 -6.74 -11.16 -40.28
CA THR A 471 -5.35 -11.46 -40.65
C THR A 471 -5.04 -12.95 -40.72
N GLN A 472 -6.05 -13.81 -40.61
CA GLN A 472 -5.92 -15.23 -40.90
C GLN A 472 -5.37 -15.42 -42.32
N LYS A 473 -4.30 -16.21 -42.45
CA LYS A 473 -3.93 -16.74 -43.76
C LYS A 473 -5.14 -17.52 -44.25
N LYS A 474 -5.73 -17.11 -45.39
CA LYS A 474 -6.64 -17.98 -46.13
C LYS A 474 -5.89 -19.30 -46.30
N GLU A 475 -6.45 -20.37 -45.73
CA GLU A 475 -6.03 -21.72 -46.02
C GLU A 475 -5.99 -21.80 -47.55
N GLN A 476 -4.79 -22.00 -48.12
CA GLN A 476 -4.69 -22.30 -49.53
C GLN A 476 -5.54 -23.54 -49.72
N ALA A 477 -6.68 -23.37 -50.38
CA ALA A 477 -7.50 -24.48 -50.81
C ALA A 477 -6.58 -25.39 -51.62
N ALA A 478 -6.26 -26.54 -51.02
CA ALA A 478 -5.60 -27.61 -51.74
C ALA A 478 -6.56 -28.01 -52.85
N VAL A 479 -6.19 -27.66 -54.09
CA VAL A 479 -6.74 -28.22 -55.32
C VAL A 479 -6.00 -29.52 -55.59
#